data_AF-A0A925L7P2-F1
#
_entry.id   AF-A0A925L7P2-F1
#
_cell.length_a   1.000
_cell.length_b   1.000
_cell.length_c   1.000
_cell.angle_alpha   90.00
_cell.angle_beta   90.00
_cell.angle_gamma   90.00
#
_symmetry.space_group_name_H-M   'P 1'
#
loop_
_entity.id
_entity.type
_entity.pdbx_description
1 polymer ?
#
loop_
_entity_poly.entity_id
_entity_poly.type
_entity_poly.pdbx_seq_one_letter_code
_entity_poly.pdbx_strand_id
1 'polypeptide(L)' 'MASPDKKSFLLRIDPQLWAEIERLAAAELRSANAQVEYLLRDALQARTGKGQELRPQATGRKPTR' A
#
# COMPACT_ATOMS: atom_id res chain seq x y z
N MET A 1 -1.64 -16.19 -0.94
CA MET A 1 -0.54 -16.16 -1.94
C MET A 1 0.23 -14.87 -1.73
N ALA A 2 1.48 -14.93 -1.28
CA ALA A 2 2.31 -13.74 -1.13
C ALA A 2 2.56 -13.11 -2.51
N SER A 3 2.30 -11.81 -2.66
CA SER A 3 2.64 -11.10 -3.89
C SER A 3 4.16 -10.98 -3.97
N PRO A 4 4.84 -11.65 -4.92
CA PRO A 4 6.30 -11.76 -4.95
C PRO A 4 7.02 -10.41 -5.06
N ASP A 5 6.31 -9.35 -5.47
CA ASP A 5 6.86 -8.01 -5.66
C ASP A 5 6.57 -7.04 -4.50
N LYS A 6 5.87 -7.49 -3.43
CA LYS A 6 5.52 -6.64 -2.28
C LYS A 6 6.45 -6.89 -1.10
N LYS A 7 7.13 -5.82 -0.66
CA LYS A 7 7.95 -5.85 0.56
C LYS A 7 7.07 -5.99 1.80
N SER A 8 7.19 -7.12 2.49
CA SER A 8 6.58 -7.30 3.81
C SER A 8 7.46 -6.65 4.88
N PHE A 9 6.88 -5.82 5.73
CA PHE A 9 7.58 -5.18 6.84
C PHE A 9 6.70 -5.19 8.10
N LEU A 10 7.32 -5.31 9.27
CA LEU A 10 6.61 -5.18 10.54
C LEU A 10 6.41 -3.70 10.84
N LEU A 11 5.14 -3.27 10.85
CA LEU A 11 4.76 -1.91 11.19
C LEU A 11 4.36 -1.86 12.67
N ARG A 12 5.03 -1.01 13.46
CA ARG A 12 4.53 -0.66 14.80
C ARG A 12 3.56 0.50 14.62
N ILE A 13 2.29 0.25 14.93
CA ILE A 13 1.21 1.22 14.80
C ILE A 13 0.37 1.23 16.08
N ASP A 14 -0.17 2.40 16.42
CA ASP A 14 -1.17 2.53 17.47
C ASP A 14 -2.41 1.67 17.14
N PRO A 15 -2.91 0.81 18.06
CA PRO A 15 -4.10 0.01 17.84
C PRO A 15 -5.36 0.82 17.49
N GLN A 16 -5.52 2.02 18.05
CA GLN A 16 -6.66 2.88 17.74
C GLN A 16 -6.58 3.38 16.30
N LEU A 17 -5.38 3.80 15.87
CA LEU A 17 -5.16 4.22 14.48
C LEU A 17 -5.41 3.07 13.51
N TRP A 18 -5.01 1.85 13.86
CA TRP A 18 -5.27 0.67 13.03
C TRP A 18 -6.78 0.40 12.87
N ALA A 19 -7.57 0.50 13.96
CA ALA A 19 -9.02 0.32 13.90
C ALA A 19 -9.71 1.34 12.98
N GLU A 20 -9.25 2.59 12.98
CA GLU A 20 -9.76 3.64 12.09
C GLU A 20 -9.45 3.33 10.61
N ILE A 21 -8.25 2.81 10.32
CA ILE A 21 -7.85 2.36 8.98
C ILE A 21 -8.70 1.18 8.53
N GLU A 22 -8.96 0.20 9.41
CA GLU A 22 -9.82 -0.95 9.11
C GLU A 22 -11.26 -0.52 8.80
N ARG A 23 -11.81 0.43 9.58
CA ARG A 23 -13.15 0.98 9.32
C ARG A 23 -13.21 1.68 7.96
N LEU A 24 -12.20 2.48 7.62
CA LEU A 24 -12.12 3.16 6.33
C LEU A 24 -11.98 2.16 5.18
N ALA A 25 -11.13 1.15 5.34
CA ALA A 25 -10.95 0.09 4.35
C ALA A 25 -12.26 -0.67 4.09
N ALA A 26 -13.01 -0.99 5.14
CA ALA A 26 -14.31 -1.63 5.03
C ALA A 26 -15.33 -0.77 4.28
N ALA A 27 -15.35 0.54 4.54
CA ALA A 27 -16.23 1.48 3.84
C ALA A 27 -15.89 1.59 2.34
N GLU A 28 -14.62 1.48 1.96
CA GLU A 28 -14.15 1.51 0.57
C GLU A 28 -14.10 0.14 -0.12
N LEU A 29 -14.55 -0.93 0.54
CA LEU A 29 -14.47 -2.32 0.06
C LEU A 29 -13.03 -2.75 -0.32
N ARG A 30 -12.04 -2.30 0.46
CA ARG A 30 -10.62 -2.66 0.30
C ARG A 30 -10.13 -3.49 1.48
N SER A 31 -9.04 -4.22 1.27
CA SER A 31 -8.29 -4.79 2.41
C SER A 31 -7.56 -3.69 3.17
N ALA A 32 -7.34 -3.89 4.48
CA ALA A 32 -6.58 -2.95 5.30
C ALA A 32 -5.19 -2.66 4.70
N ASN A 33 -4.49 -3.68 4.17
CA ASN A 33 -3.20 -3.50 3.51
C ASN A 33 -3.28 -2.63 2.24
N ALA A 34 -4.34 -2.80 1.44
CA ALA A 34 -4.55 -1.96 0.26
C ALA A 34 -4.88 -0.51 0.65
N GLN A 35 -5.64 -0.31 1.73
CA GLN A 35 -5.93 1.02 2.26
C GLN A 35 -4.67 1.72 2.78
N VAL A 36 -3.82 1.01 3.53
CA VAL A 36 -2.52 1.54 3.98
C VAL A 36 -1.65 1.95 2.78
N GLU A 37 -1.56 1.10 1.75
CA GLU A 37 -0.77 1.42 0.56
C GLU A 37 -1.31 2.69 -0.15
N TYR A 38 -2.63 2.83 -0.25
CA TYR A 38 -3.27 4.01 -0.83
C TYR A 38 -2.95 5.29 -0.04
N LEU A 39 -3.17 5.27 1.28
CA LEU A 39 -2.91 6.42 2.15
C LEU A 39 -1.43 6.84 2.13
N LEU A 40 -0.51 5.89 2.08
CA LEU A 40 0.93 6.19 1.98
C LEU A 40 1.28 6.85 0.64
N ARG A 41 0.71 6.38 -0.47
CA ARG A 41 0.91 6.98 -1.80
C ARG A 41 0.37 8.40 -1.85
N ASP A 42 -0.85 8.60 -1.33
CA ASP A 42 -1.51 9.91 -1.27
C ASP A 42 -0.72 10.89 -0.40
N ALA A 43 -0.31 10.47 0.81
CA ALA A 43 0.49 11.29 1.71
C ALA A 43 1.86 11.66 1.13
N LEU A 44 2.52 10.75 0.41
CA LEU A 44 3.77 11.04 -0.30
C LEU A 44 3.54 12.04 -1.42
N GLN A 45 2.53 11.82 -2.26
CA GLN A 45 2.18 12.73 -3.37
C GLN A 45 1.88 14.14 -2.87
N ALA A 46 1.14 14.27 -1.77
CA ALA A 46 0.84 15.56 -1.14
C ALA A 46 2.11 16.28 -0.62
N ARG A 47 3.11 15.52 -0.15
CA ARG A 47 4.35 16.08 0.44
C ARG A 47 5.44 16.37 -0.59
N THR A 48 5.59 15.56 -1.62
CA THR A 48 6.68 15.67 -2.61
C THR A 48 6.28 16.37 -3.89
N GLY A 49 4.99 16.65 -4.09
CA GLY A 49 4.43 17.12 -5.35
C GLY A 49 4.36 16.00 -6.42
N LYS A 50 3.67 16.29 -7.53
CA LYS A 50 3.32 15.36 -8.64
C LYS A 50 4.50 14.64 -9.33
N GLY A 51 5.75 14.85 -8.90
CA GLY A 51 6.95 14.44 -9.62
C GLY A 51 7.43 13.00 -9.39
N GLN A 52 6.87 12.28 -8.42
CA GLN A 52 7.14 10.85 -8.26
C GLN A 52 5.83 10.07 -8.37
N GLU A 53 5.36 9.90 -9.60
CA GLU A 53 4.52 8.73 -9.87
C GLU A 53 5.29 7.51 -9.39
N LEU A 54 4.84 6.90 -8.29
CA LEU A 54 5.27 5.58 -7.86
C LEU A 54 4.75 4.59 -8.90
N ARG A 55 5.42 4.58 -10.07
CA ARG A 55 5.10 3.73 -11.20
C ARG A 55 5.00 2.31 -10.67
N PRO A 56 3.93 1.56 -11.01
CA PRO A 56 3.89 0.14 -10.72
C PRO A 56 5.20 -0.45 -11.25
N GLN A 57 6.01 -1.06 -10.38
CA GLN A 57 7.15 -1.84 -10.85
C GLN A 57 6.55 -2.90 -11.78
N ALA A 58 6.87 -2.80 -13.08
CA ALA A 58 6.41 -3.76 -14.06
C ALA A 58 6.86 -5.14 -13.56
N THR A 59 5.89 -6.02 -13.32
CA THR A 59 6.09 -7.39 -12.88
C THR A 59 7.03 -8.06 -13.86
N GLY A 60 8.31 -8.15 -13.50
CA GLY A 60 9.36 -8.77 -14.28
C GLY A 60 9.19 -10.28 -14.26
N ARG A 61 8.18 -10.80 -14.96
CA ARG A 61 8.05 -12.23 -15.21
C ARG A 61 9.17 -12.61 -16.17
N LYS A 62 10.32 -13.06 -15.66
CA LYS A 62 11.25 -13.86 -16.48
C LYS A 62 10.48 -15.11 -16.93
N PRO A 63 10.36 -15.38 -18.25
CA PRO A 63 9.79 -16.63 -18.70
C PRO A 63 10.71 -17.76 -18.24
N THR A 64 10.19 -18.62 -17.38
CA THR A 64 10.88 -19.83 -16.94
C THR A 64 10.86 -20.81 -18.10
N ARG A 65 12.05 -21.18 -18.58
CA ARG A 65 12.28 -22.32 -19.47
C ARG A 65 12.23 -23.60 -18.65
#